data_AF-R9HRC4-F1
#
_entry.id   AF-R9HRC4-F1
#
_cell.length_a   1.000
_cell.length_b   1.000
_cell.length_c   1.000
_cell.angle_alpha   90.00
_cell.angle_beta   90.00
_cell.angle_gamma   90.00
#
_symmetry.space_group_name_H-M   'P 1'
#
loop_
_entity.id
_entity.type
_entity.pdbx_description
1 polymer ?
#
loop_
_entity_poly.entity_id
_entity_poly.type
_entity_poly.pdbx_seq_one_letter_code
_entity_poly.pdbx_strand_id
1 'polypeptide(L)'
;MKDFSKQIEDLRKEITEAIIGLLRRHGLTELEFPESGTVSNAPDSVYVIFFDDDGDPFECIITKVSVIGDSLYLTAREKHDGYIFRTESQFDLSVRSLIWLNEILLATQELLEPENEPLKT
;
A
#
# COMPACT_ATOMS: atom_id res chain seq x y z
N MET A 1 26.70 13.76 11.14
CA MET A 1 25.31 13.29 10.95
C MET A 1 25.38 11.84 10.49
N LYS A 2 24.62 10.93 11.10
CA LYS A 2 24.63 9.52 10.70
C LYS A 2 23.78 9.37 9.44
N ASP A 3 24.31 8.70 8.42
CA ASP A 3 23.57 8.42 7.19
C ASP A 3 22.73 7.15 7.38
N PHE A 4 21.42 7.29 7.21
CA PHE A 4 20.44 6.20 7.32
C PHE A 4 19.85 5.79 5.98
N SER A 5 20.29 6.40 4.87
CA SER A 5 19.68 6.22 3.55
C SER A 5 19.62 4.75 3.15
N LYS A 6 20.72 4.00 3.34
CA LYS A 6 20.76 2.57 3.05
C LYS A 6 19.76 1.75 3.89
N GLN A 7 19.65 2.04 5.18
CA GLN A 7 18.72 1.31 6.06
C GLN A 7 17.26 1.57 5.68
N ILE A 8 16.95 2.80 5.26
CA ILE A 8 15.63 3.18 4.76
C ILE A 8 15.32 2.46 3.44
N GLU A 9 16.28 2.38 2.51
CA GLU A 9 16.11 1.63 1.26
C GLU A 9 15.93 0.12 1.49
N ASP A 10 16.75 -0.47 2.37
CA ASP A 10 16.69 -1.89 2.70
C ASP A 10 15.32 -2.24 3.34
N LEU A 11 14.85 -1.42 4.30
CA LEU A 11 13.55 -1.61 4.93
C LEU A 11 12.38 -1.42 3.95
N ARG A 12 12.47 -0.45 3.04
CA ARG A 12 11.45 -0.25 2.00
C ARG A 12 11.33 -1.49 1.13
N LYS A 13 12.47 -2.03 0.71
CA LYS A 13 12.53 -3.23 -0.10
C LYS A 13 11.91 -4.42 0.64
N GLU A 14 12.28 -4.61 1.91
CA GLU A 14 11.74 -5.68 2.76
C GLU A 14 10.20 -5.63 2.86
N ILE A 15 9.62 -4.46 3.16
CA ILE A 15 8.15 -4.33 3.25
C ILE A 15 7.49 -4.57 1.90
N THR A 16 8.06 -4.03 0.81
CA THR A 16 7.53 -4.23 -0.55
C THR A 16 7.54 -5.70 -0.95
N GLU A 17 8.65 -6.40 -0.69
CA GLU A 17 8.79 -7.83 -0.94
C GLU A 17 7.84 -8.65 -0.06
N ALA A 18 7.56 -8.21 1.18
CA ALA A 18 6.58 -8.85 2.05
C ALA A 18 5.15 -8.76 1.49
N ILE A 19 4.73 -7.58 0.98
CA ILE A 19 3.42 -7.40 0.34
C ILE A 19 3.34 -8.28 -0.91
N ILE A 20 4.33 -8.20 -1.80
CA ILE A 20 4.37 -9.00 -3.04
C ILE A 20 4.35 -10.49 -2.72
N GLY A 21 5.16 -10.92 -1.76
CA GLY A 21 5.23 -12.30 -1.31
C GLY A 21 3.90 -12.80 -0.75
N LEU A 22 3.20 -11.96 0.02
CA LEU A 22 1.87 -12.26 0.54
C LEU A 22 0.87 -12.47 -0.59
N LEU A 23 0.77 -11.54 -1.55
CA LEU A 23 -0.09 -11.71 -2.73
C LEU A 23 0.24 -13.00 -3.50
N ARG A 24 1.52 -13.24 -3.79
CA ARG A 24 1.97 -14.42 -4.54
C ARG A 24 1.69 -15.74 -3.83
N ARG A 25 1.79 -15.81 -2.48
CA ARG A 25 1.44 -17.01 -1.70
C ARG A 25 -0.03 -17.38 -1.84
N HIS A 26 -0.90 -16.38 -2.01
CA HIS A 26 -2.33 -16.56 -2.27
C HIS A 26 -2.67 -16.67 -3.76
N GLY A 27 -1.67 -16.72 -4.65
CA GLY A 27 -1.85 -16.82 -6.10
C GLY A 27 -2.38 -15.54 -6.76
N LEU A 28 -2.24 -14.39 -6.10
CA LEU A 28 -2.76 -13.10 -6.54
C LEU A 28 -1.66 -12.26 -7.21
N THR A 29 -2.04 -11.54 -8.26
CA THR A 29 -1.25 -10.44 -8.84
C THR A 29 -1.84 -9.07 -8.52
N GLU A 30 -3.06 -9.03 -8.00
CA GLU A 30 -3.73 -7.82 -7.54
C GLU A 30 -4.65 -8.16 -6.37
N LEU A 31 -4.91 -7.17 -5.51
CA LEU A 31 -5.85 -7.26 -4.41
C LEU A 31 -6.62 -5.94 -4.31
N GLU A 32 -7.94 -6.03 -4.35
CA GLU A 32 -8.85 -4.91 -4.08
C GLU A 32 -9.15 -4.81 -2.59
N PHE A 33 -9.13 -3.59 -2.06
CA PHE A 33 -9.49 -3.31 -0.67
C PHE A 33 -10.97 -2.92 -0.62
N PRO A 34 -11.77 -3.59 0.23
CA PRO A 34 -13.14 -3.16 0.45
C PRO A 34 -13.15 -1.80 1.14
N GLU A 35 -14.19 -1.02 0.91
CA GLU A 35 -14.41 0.21 1.66
C GLU A 35 -14.71 -0.12 3.13
N SER A 36 -14.10 0.64 4.05
CA SER A 36 -14.25 0.36 5.49
C SER A 36 -15.73 0.35 5.90
N GLY A 37 -16.12 -0.65 6.67
CA GLY A 37 -17.50 -0.85 7.14
C GLY A 37 -18.47 -1.45 6.11
N THR A 38 -18.04 -1.72 4.87
CA THR A 38 -18.90 -2.39 3.87
C THR A 38 -18.99 -3.91 4.03
N VAL A 39 -17.96 -4.52 4.62
CA VAL A 39 -17.93 -5.94 5.02
C VAL A 39 -17.47 -6.05 6.47
N SER A 40 -17.92 -7.09 7.18
CA SER A 40 -17.72 -7.22 8.64
C SER A 40 -16.25 -7.30 9.06
N ASN A 41 -15.38 -7.72 8.15
CA ASN A 41 -13.94 -7.90 8.38
C ASN A 41 -13.12 -7.00 7.43
N ALA A 42 -13.66 -5.84 7.05
CA ALA A 42 -12.91 -4.88 6.26
C ALA A 42 -11.79 -4.29 7.12
N PRO A 43 -10.53 -4.26 6.64
CA PRO A 43 -9.47 -3.56 7.35
C PRO A 43 -9.76 -2.05 7.38
N ASP A 44 -9.04 -1.35 8.27
CA ASP A 44 -9.01 0.10 8.24
C ASP A 44 -8.48 0.60 6.87
N SER A 45 -9.08 1.68 6.37
CA SER A 45 -8.67 2.27 5.09
C SER A 45 -7.28 2.89 5.17
N VAL A 46 -6.44 2.61 4.19
CA VAL A 46 -5.11 3.22 4.09
C VAL A 46 -5.20 4.55 3.33
N TYR A 47 -4.78 5.63 3.99
CA TYR A 47 -4.78 6.97 3.42
C TYR A 47 -3.38 7.38 2.99
N VAL A 48 -3.25 7.86 1.76
CA VAL A 48 -1.99 8.30 1.18
C VAL A 48 -2.15 9.66 0.51
N ILE A 49 -1.05 10.40 0.38
CA ILE A 49 -1.04 11.62 -0.41
C ILE A 49 -0.48 11.29 -1.80
N PHE A 50 -1.30 11.49 -2.83
CA PHE A 50 -0.84 11.57 -4.21
C PHE A 50 -0.57 13.02 -4.58
N PHE A 51 0.34 13.22 -5.53
CA PHE A 51 0.58 14.50 -6.16
C PHE A 51 0.17 14.38 -7.62
N ASP A 52 -0.54 15.37 -8.14
CA ASP A 52 -0.80 15.45 -9.58
C ASP A 52 0.41 16.03 -10.33
N ASP A 53 0.23 16.26 -11.63
CA ASP A 53 1.28 16.79 -12.51
C ASP A 53 1.70 18.23 -12.15
N ASP A 54 0.82 18.99 -11.50
CA ASP A 54 1.10 20.34 -11.01
C ASP A 54 1.75 20.34 -9.61
N GLY A 55 1.84 19.15 -8.98
CA GLY A 55 2.40 18.97 -7.65
C GLY A 55 1.41 19.32 -6.53
N ASP A 56 0.11 19.37 -6.82
CA ASP A 56 -0.93 19.57 -5.82
C ASP A 56 -1.22 18.27 -5.06
N PRO A 57 -1.30 18.30 -3.71
CA PRO A 57 -1.51 17.10 -2.91
C PRO A 57 -3.00 16.71 -2.82
N PHE A 58 -3.27 15.43 -2.96
CA PHE A 58 -4.60 14.83 -2.83
C PHE A 58 -4.62 13.73 -1.77
N GLU A 59 -5.50 13.85 -0.79
CA GLU A 59 -5.76 12.77 0.18
C GLU A 59 -6.58 11.67 -0.50
N CYS A 60 -5.97 10.50 -0.64
CA CYS A 60 -6.55 9.37 -1.35
C CYS A 60 -6.62 8.13 -0.47
N ILE A 61 -7.62 7.31 -0.71
CA ILE A 61 -7.79 6.00 -0.07
C ILE A 61 -7.29 4.93 -1.04
N ILE A 62 -6.41 4.04 -0.60
CA ILE A 62 -5.99 2.88 -1.40
C ILE A 62 -7.19 1.97 -1.65
N THR A 63 -7.43 1.67 -2.93
CA THR A 63 -8.52 0.78 -3.38
C THR A 63 -7.99 -0.51 -3.98
N LYS A 64 -6.76 -0.50 -4.51
CA LYS A 64 -6.14 -1.70 -5.07
C LYS A 64 -4.62 -1.65 -4.97
N VAL A 65 -4.01 -2.80 -4.74
CA VAL A 65 -2.58 -3.05 -4.97
C VAL A 65 -2.43 -4.01 -6.15
N SER A 66 -1.38 -3.82 -6.95
CA SER A 66 -1.07 -4.67 -8.10
C SER A 66 0.43 -4.93 -8.19
N VAL A 67 0.80 -6.12 -8.64
CA VAL A 67 2.17 -6.56 -8.80
C VAL A 67 2.44 -6.77 -10.28
N ILE A 68 3.42 -6.04 -10.83
CA ILE A 68 3.88 -6.22 -12.21
C ILE A 68 5.38 -6.49 -12.15
N GLY A 69 5.79 -7.69 -12.57
CA GLY A 69 7.16 -8.15 -12.31
C GLY A 69 7.40 -8.22 -10.79
N ASP A 70 8.43 -7.52 -10.32
CA ASP A 70 8.80 -7.40 -8.89
C ASP A 70 8.50 -6.02 -8.30
N SER A 71 7.65 -5.22 -8.97
CA SER A 71 7.27 -3.88 -8.52
C SER A 71 5.81 -3.82 -8.09
N LEU A 72 5.56 -3.06 -7.02
CA LEU A 72 4.23 -2.79 -6.47
C LEU A 72 3.66 -1.50 -7.06
N TYR A 73 2.38 -1.55 -7.43
CA TYR A 73 1.61 -0.42 -7.97
C TYR A 73 0.35 -0.24 -7.15
N LEU A 74 -0.07 1.01 -6.95
CA LEU A 74 -1.24 1.38 -6.17
C LEU A 74 -2.29 2.04 -7.06
N THR A 75 -3.55 1.72 -6.80
CA THR A 75 -4.69 2.52 -7.24
C THR A 75 -5.38 3.11 -6.02
N ALA A 76 -5.58 4.41 -6.05
CA ALA A 76 -6.20 5.15 -4.95
C ALA A 76 -7.35 6.01 -5.47
N ARG A 77 -8.35 6.22 -4.63
CA ARG A 77 -9.50 7.07 -4.91
C ARG A 77 -9.40 8.30 -4.02
N GLU A 78 -9.41 9.47 -4.63
CA GLU A 78 -9.48 10.74 -3.94
C GLU A 78 -10.82 10.85 -3.19
N LYS A 79 -10.76 11.41 -1.97
CA LYS A 79 -11.83 11.36 -0.98
C LYS A 79 -13.04 12.25 -1.31
N HIS A 80 -12.85 13.36 -2.00
CA HIS A 80 -13.88 14.38 -2.21
C HIS A 80 -14.64 14.20 -3.53
N ASP A 81 -13.92 14.15 -4.64
CA ASP A 81 -14.46 14.14 -6.00
C ASP A 81 -14.36 12.74 -6.64
N GLY A 82 -13.72 11.78 -5.96
CA GLY A 82 -13.65 10.39 -6.39
C GLY A 82 -12.67 10.14 -7.55
N TYR A 83 -11.77 11.08 -7.81
CA TYR A 83 -10.75 10.94 -8.85
C TYR A 83 -9.86 9.71 -8.56
N ILE A 84 -9.48 8.99 -9.61
CA ILE A 84 -8.67 7.78 -9.46
C ILE A 84 -7.22 8.10 -9.79
N PHE A 85 -6.37 8.01 -8.77
CA PHE A 85 -4.92 8.07 -8.90
C PHE A 85 -4.33 6.69 -9.05
N ARG A 86 -3.27 6.59 -9.86
CA ARG A 86 -2.48 5.37 -10.04
C ARG A 86 -1.02 5.73 -9.98
N THR A 87 -0.23 4.89 -9.34
CA THR A 87 1.22 5.00 -9.51
C THR A 87 1.60 4.61 -10.92
N GLU A 88 2.48 5.39 -11.52
CA GLU A 88 3.06 5.12 -12.83
C GLU A 88 4.47 4.50 -12.70
N SER A 89 5.10 4.71 -11.55
CA SER A 89 6.49 4.30 -11.30
C SER A 89 6.69 3.76 -9.89
N GLN A 90 7.59 2.80 -9.74
CA GLN A 90 8.09 2.35 -8.44
C GLN A 90 8.81 3.46 -7.64
N PHE A 91 9.08 4.59 -8.30
CA PHE A 91 9.70 5.74 -7.67
C PHE A 91 8.70 6.76 -7.10
N ASP A 92 7.39 6.56 -7.34
CA ASP A 92 6.34 7.45 -6.83
C ASP A 92 6.33 7.44 -5.30
N LEU A 93 6.09 8.60 -4.70
CA LEU A 93 6.15 8.76 -3.23
C LEU A 93 5.19 7.80 -2.51
N SER A 94 4.01 7.59 -3.08
CA SER A 94 2.96 6.75 -2.53
C SER A 94 3.39 5.28 -2.35
N VAL A 95 4.34 4.79 -3.17
CA VAL A 95 4.95 3.45 -3.05
C VAL A 95 6.34 3.46 -2.40
N ARG A 96 6.78 4.60 -1.86
CA ARG A 96 8.08 4.72 -1.17
C ARG A 96 8.00 5.17 0.28
N SER A 97 6.85 5.67 0.73
CA SER A 97 6.63 5.97 2.14
C SER A 97 6.61 4.67 2.94
N LEU A 98 7.55 4.52 3.89
CA LEU A 98 7.60 3.35 4.77
C LEU A 98 6.34 3.20 5.62
N ILE A 99 5.75 4.33 6.03
CA ILE A 99 4.53 4.35 6.84
C ILE A 99 3.38 3.75 6.03
N TRP A 100 3.15 4.28 4.83
CA TRP A 100 2.05 3.81 3.97
C TRP A 100 2.26 2.38 3.48
N LEU A 101 3.50 1.99 3.13
CA LEU A 101 3.79 0.61 2.77
C LEU A 101 3.50 -0.35 3.93
N ASN A 102 3.84 0.02 5.16
CA ASN A 102 3.54 -0.79 6.32
C ASN A 102 2.02 -0.90 6.57
N GLU A 103 1.27 0.19 6.43
CA GLU A 103 -0.19 0.17 6.53
C GLU A 103 -0.82 -0.71 5.44
N ILE A 104 -0.33 -0.65 4.20
CA ILE A 104 -0.76 -1.53 3.11
C ILE A 104 -0.45 -2.99 3.45
N LEU A 105 0.74 -3.30 3.98
CA LEU A 105 1.09 -4.66 4.40
C LEU A 105 0.12 -5.18 5.45
N LEU A 106 -0.17 -4.40 6.49
CA LEU A 106 -1.10 -4.77 7.55
C LEU A 106 -2.52 -5.00 7.02
N ALA A 107 -3.04 -4.09 6.20
CA ALA A 107 -4.36 -4.23 5.59
C ALA A 107 -4.44 -5.44 4.64
N THR A 108 -3.36 -5.72 3.90
CA THR A 108 -3.26 -6.91 3.04
C THR A 108 -3.26 -8.20 3.87
N GLN A 109 -2.52 -8.21 4.99
CA GLN A 109 -2.49 -9.34 5.92
C GLN A 109 -3.85 -9.59 6.57
N GLU A 110 -4.52 -8.55 7.03
CA GLU A 110 -5.85 -8.67 7.63
C GLU A 110 -6.88 -9.25 6.64
N LEU A 111 -6.80 -8.88 5.36
CA LEU A 111 -7.69 -9.41 4.33
C LEU A 111 -7.40 -10.86 3.94
N LEU A 112 -6.13 -11.23 3.80
CA LEU A 112 -5.73 -12.53 3.26
C LEU A 112 -5.45 -13.59 4.35
N GLU A 113 -5.06 -13.16 5.53
CA GLU A 113 -4.63 -13.99 6.65
C GLU A 113 -5.20 -13.49 8.01
N PRO A 114 -6.54 -13.30 8.15
CA PRO A 114 -7.15 -12.71 9.36
C PRO A 114 -6.94 -13.50 10.65
N GLU A 115 -6.58 -14.79 10.55
CA GLU A 115 -6.35 -15.67 11.70
C GLU A 115 -4.91 -15.61 12.26
N ASN A 116 -4.01 -14.89 11.62
CA ASN A 116 -2.67 -14.65 12.16
C ASN A 116 -2.74 -13.57 13.26
N GLU A 117 -2.49 -13.96 14.51
CA GLU A 117 -2.37 -13.02 15.65
C GLU A 117 -1.41 -11.87 15.28
N PRO A 118 -1.77 -10.60 15.54
CA PRO A 118 -0.85 -9.50 15.28
C PRO A 118 0.40 -9.70 16.13
N LEU A 119 1.57 -9.49 15.52
CA LEU A 119 2.84 -9.38 16.25
C LEU A 119 2.66 -8.32 17.34
N LYS A 120 2.54 -8.77 18.59
CA LYS A 120 2.54 -7.91 19.77
C LYS A 120 3.88 -7.17 19.79
N THR A 121 3.87 -5.90 19.39
CA THR A 121 4.92 -4.92 19.69
C THR A 121 4.92 -4.59 21.18
#